data_AF-A0A0F7GPL1-F1
#
_entry.id   AF-A0A0F7GPL1-F1
#
_cell.length_a   1.000
_cell.length_b   1.000
_cell.length_c   1.000
_cell.angle_alpha   90.00
_cell.angle_beta   90.00
_cell.angle_gamma   90.00
#
_symmetry.space_group_name_H-M   'P 1'
#
loop_
_entity.id
_entity.type
_entity.pdbx_description
1 polymer ?
#
loop_
_entity_poly.entity_id
_entity_poly.type
_entity_poly.pdbx_seq_one_letter_code
_entity_poly.pdbx_strand_id
1 'polypeptide(L)'
;MQSSRSKPCSCPSLKLREVASMYFTMVAAFLVILVVALQGSAPRQSDFPYKVPLDPQGLLELSWNVSYPEQAVHFQLLIRELHFGLLFGMSD
;
A
#
# COMPACT_ATOMS: atom_id res chain seq x y z
N MET A 1 -6.01 -49.17 -56.91
CA MET A 1 -6.30 -48.83 -55.49
C MET A 1 -5.03 -48.29 -54.85
N GLN A 2 -4.88 -46.97 -54.75
CA GLN A 2 -3.89 -46.33 -53.88
C GLN A 2 -4.62 -45.27 -53.05
N SER A 3 -4.57 -45.43 -51.74
CA SER A 3 -5.16 -44.56 -50.74
C SER A 3 -4.29 -43.32 -50.59
N SER A 4 -4.82 -42.13 -50.90
CA SER A 4 -4.23 -40.87 -50.45
C SER A 4 -4.98 -40.41 -49.21
N ARG A 5 -4.30 -40.47 -48.08
CA ARG A 5 -4.80 -40.11 -46.74
C ARG A 5 -4.68 -38.60 -46.58
N SER A 6 -5.77 -37.87 -46.71
CA SER A 6 -5.84 -36.46 -46.36
C SER A 6 -5.89 -36.31 -44.82
N LYS A 7 -4.83 -35.73 -44.24
CA LYS A 7 -4.79 -35.29 -42.84
C LYS A 7 -5.67 -34.05 -42.68
N PRO A 8 -6.53 -33.93 -41.66
CA PRO A 8 -7.06 -32.63 -41.26
C PRO A 8 -6.00 -31.88 -40.45
N CYS A 9 -5.72 -30.64 -40.86
CA CYS A 9 -4.84 -29.71 -40.15
C CYS A 9 -5.36 -29.42 -38.74
N SER A 10 -4.51 -29.64 -37.75
CA SER A 10 -4.74 -29.29 -36.35
C SER A 10 -4.24 -27.87 -36.11
N CYS A 11 -5.14 -26.87 -36.15
CA CYS A 11 -4.81 -25.48 -35.78
C CYS A 11 -5.88 -24.76 -34.93
N PRO A 12 -6.30 -25.29 -33.76
CA PRO A 12 -6.97 -24.46 -32.74
C PRO A 12 -5.98 -23.80 -31.77
N SER A 13 -4.73 -24.28 -31.68
CA SER A 13 -3.75 -23.89 -30.67
C SER A 13 -3.16 -22.48 -30.84
N LEU A 14 -3.02 -22.00 -32.09
CA LEU A 14 -2.46 -20.67 -32.35
C LEU A 14 -3.38 -19.55 -31.88
N LYS A 15 -4.69 -19.66 -32.15
CA LYS A 15 -5.72 -18.73 -31.68
C LYS A 15 -5.82 -18.74 -30.16
N LEU A 16 -5.75 -19.92 -29.54
CA LEU A 16 -5.86 -20.07 -28.08
C LEU A 16 -4.63 -19.49 -27.35
N ARG A 17 -3.43 -19.65 -27.93
CA ARG A 17 -2.19 -19.03 -27.43
C ARG A 17 -2.23 -17.51 -27.54
N GLU A 18 -2.75 -16.97 -28.63
CA GLU A 18 -2.88 -15.53 -28.85
C GLU A 18 -3.88 -14.90 -27.88
N VAL A 19 -5.03 -15.55 -27.68
CA VAL A 19 -6.05 -15.16 -26.69
C VAL A 19 -5.48 -15.22 -25.28
N ALA A 20 -4.78 -16.31 -24.91
CA ALA A 20 -4.14 -16.44 -23.61
C ALA A 20 -3.09 -15.34 -23.38
N SER A 21 -2.30 -14.99 -24.40
CA SER A 21 -1.33 -13.89 -24.32
C SER A 21 -2.01 -12.55 -24.09
N MET A 22 -3.10 -12.26 -24.80
CA MET A 22 -3.86 -11.01 -24.67
C MET A 22 -4.42 -10.86 -23.24
N TYR A 23 -5.11 -11.88 -22.74
CA TYR A 23 -5.64 -11.86 -21.37
C TYR A 23 -4.53 -11.79 -20.32
N PHE A 24 -3.43 -12.50 -20.51
CA PHE A 24 -2.29 -12.45 -19.60
C PHE A 24 -1.69 -11.03 -19.54
N THR A 25 -1.51 -10.37 -20.69
CA THR A 25 -1.03 -8.98 -20.72
C THR A 25 -2.01 -8.01 -20.06
N MET A 26 -3.32 -8.21 -20.25
CA MET A 26 -4.35 -7.40 -19.61
C MET A 26 -4.33 -7.57 -18.08
N VAL A 27 -4.24 -8.80 -17.59
CA VAL A 27 -4.15 -9.10 -16.15
C VAL A 27 -2.84 -8.56 -15.58
N ALA A 28 -1.71 -8.72 -16.27
CA ALA A 28 -0.42 -8.18 -15.84
C ALA A 28 -0.46 -6.65 -15.74
N ALA A 29 -1.02 -5.97 -16.76
CA ALA A 29 -1.20 -4.51 -16.72
C ALA A 29 -2.10 -4.08 -15.56
N PHE A 30 -3.21 -4.78 -15.34
CA PHE A 30 -4.10 -4.51 -14.20
C PHE A 30 -3.38 -4.67 -12.86
N LEU A 31 -2.61 -5.74 -12.67
CA LEU A 31 -1.84 -5.97 -11.46
C LEU A 31 -0.78 -4.89 -11.23
N VAL A 32 -0.08 -4.45 -12.28
CA VAL A 32 0.89 -3.35 -12.19
C VAL A 32 0.21 -2.06 -11.76
N ILE A 33 -0.92 -1.70 -12.38
CA ILE A 33 -1.70 -0.50 -12.01
C ILE A 33 -2.16 -0.60 -10.56
N LEU A 34 -2.68 -1.75 -10.15
CA LEU A 34 -3.11 -1.99 -8.77
C LEU A 34 -1.96 -1.82 -7.78
N VAL A 35 -0.79 -2.39 -8.07
CA VAL A 35 0.41 -2.26 -7.22
C VAL A 35 0.84 -0.80 -7.12
N VAL A 36 0.88 -0.05 -8.23
CA VAL A 36 1.25 1.37 -8.22
C VAL A 36 0.24 2.19 -7.43
N ALA A 37 -1.07 1.92 -7.59
CA ALA A 37 -2.12 2.59 -6.83
C ALA A 37 -2.01 2.32 -5.33
N LEU A 38 -1.63 1.10 -4.94
CA LEU A 38 -1.40 0.72 -3.54
C LEU A 38 -0.07 1.26 -2.98
N GLN A 39 0.99 1.38 -3.79
CA GLN A 39 2.27 1.93 -3.34
C GLN A 39 2.17 3.41 -2.91
N GLY A 40 1.28 4.19 -3.55
CA GLY A 40 0.99 5.57 -3.14
C GLY A 40 0.30 5.70 -1.77
N SER A 41 -0.22 4.59 -1.23
CA SER A 41 -0.83 4.52 0.11
C SER A 41 0.16 4.11 1.21
N ALA A 42 1.42 3.84 0.85
CA ALA A 42 2.48 3.63 1.84
C ALA A 42 2.53 4.87 2.75
N PRO A 43 2.45 4.70 4.08
CA PRO A 43 2.40 5.84 4.99
C PRO A 43 3.67 6.65 4.75
N ARG A 44 3.50 7.91 4.32
CA ARG A 44 4.60 8.85 4.19
C ARG A 44 5.37 8.84 5.51
N GLN A 45 6.69 8.78 5.39
CA GLN A 45 7.61 8.83 6.52
C GLN A 45 7.12 9.91 7.49
N SER A 46 6.80 9.50 8.72
CA SER A 46 5.83 10.16 9.58
C SER A 46 5.89 11.68 9.53
N ASP A 47 4.75 12.32 9.26
CA ASP A 47 4.60 13.78 9.12
C ASP A 47 5.00 14.58 10.39
N PHE A 48 5.41 13.90 11.46
CA PHE A 48 5.83 14.45 12.73
C PHE A 48 7.31 14.07 12.99
N PRO A 49 8.25 15.02 12.78
CA PRO A 49 9.69 14.75 12.85
C PRO A 49 10.20 14.56 14.28
N TYR A 50 9.50 15.13 15.27
CA TYR A 50 9.90 15.03 16.68
C TYR A 50 9.03 14.00 17.39
N LYS A 51 9.65 13.08 18.12
CA LYS A 51 8.97 12.00 18.86
C LYS A 51 9.61 11.81 20.22
N VAL A 52 8.78 11.62 21.24
CA VAL A 52 9.22 11.30 22.58
C VAL A 52 8.23 10.33 23.25
N PRO A 53 8.71 9.25 23.89
CA PRO A 53 7.86 8.45 24.76
C PRO A 53 7.53 9.25 26.03
N LEU A 54 6.25 9.27 26.41
CA LEU A 54 5.77 9.92 27.64
C LEU A 54 5.70 8.96 28.83
N ASP A 55 5.83 7.66 28.58
CA ASP A 55 5.80 6.61 29.59
C ASP A 55 7.08 5.76 29.50
N PRO A 56 7.74 5.42 30.62
CA PRO A 56 8.83 4.44 30.66
C PRO A 56 8.54 3.12 29.95
N GLN A 57 7.29 2.67 29.91
CA GLN A 57 6.90 1.43 29.21
C GLN A 57 6.76 1.60 27.69
N GLY A 58 6.83 2.83 27.17
CA GLY A 58 6.66 3.12 25.74
C GLY A 58 5.23 2.89 25.22
N LEU A 59 4.24 2.82 26.12
CA LEU A 59 2.83 2.65 25.77
C LEU A 59 2.19 3.97 25.31
N LEU A 60 2.79 5.09 25.66
CA LEU A 60 2.36 6.44 25.30
C LEU A 60 3.48 7.17 24.57
N GLU A 61 3.23 7.57 23.32
CA GLU A 61 4.19 8.30 22.49
C GLU A 61 3.58 9.64 22.02
N LEU A 62 4.35 10.72 22.21
CA LEU A 62 4.03 12.05 21.72
C LEU A 62 4.90 12.35 20.51
N SER A 63 4.27 12.68 19.39
CA SER A 63 4.93 13.20 18.21
C SER A 63 4.44 14.62 17.92
N TRP A 64 5.32 15.53 17.48
CA TRP A 64 4.91 16.89 17.12
C TRP A 64 5.60 17.42 15.88
N ASN A 65 4.94 18.39 15.24
CA ASN A 65 5.44 19.16 14.11
C ASN A 65 5.17 20.65 14.36
N VAL A 66 6.09 21.50 13.96
CA VAL A 66 6.01 22.96 14.13
C VAL A 66 5.85 23.59 12.76
N SER A 67 4.69 24.20 12.54
CA SER A 67 4.41 25.00 11.34
C SER A 67 4.73 26.46 11.66
N TYR A 68 5.93 26.91 11.25
CA TYR A 68 6.31 28.32 11.42
C TYR A 68 5.40 29.30 10.65
N PRO A 69 4.94 29.01 9.41
CA PRO A 69 4.05 29.91 8.68
C PRO A 69 2.70 30.09 9.37
N GLU A 70 2.16 29.01 9.96
CA GLU A 70 0.86 29.03 10.64
C GLU A 70 0.99 29.36 12.13
N GLN A 71 2.22 29.52 12.63
CA GLN A 71 2.53 29.72 14.04
C GLN A 71 1.85 28.68 14.95
N ALA A 72 1.78 27.44 14.48
CA ALA A 72 1.05 26.35 15.12
C ALA A 72 1.97 25.16 15.41
N VAL A 73 1.68 24.47 16.52
CA VAL A 73 2.29 23.18 16.84
C VAL A 73 1.22 22.11 16.73
N HIS A 74 1.44 21.16 15.83
CA HIS A 74 0.57 20.01 15.66
C HIS A 74 1.09 18.88 16.55
N PHE A 75 0.24 18.39 17.44
CA PHE A 75 0.54 17.28 18.31
C PHE A 75 -0.21 16.03 17.83
N GLN A 76 0.50 14.91 17.79
CA GLN A 76 -0.06 13.59 17.58
C GLN A 76 0.29 12.72 18.79
N LEU A 77 -0.73 12.13 19.40
CA LEU A 77 -0.55 11.25 20.53
C LEU A 77 -0.94 9.81 20.16
N LEU A 78 -0.03 8.88 20.40
CA LEU A 78 -0.25 7.45 20.18
C LEU A 78 -0.32 6.74 21.52
N ILE A 79 -1.46 6.11 21.78
CA ILE A 79 -1.73 5.34 23.01
C ILE A 79 -1.92 3.88 22.60
N ARG A 80 -1.02 3.01 23.04
CA ARG A 80 -1.11 1.57 22.76
C ARG A 80 -2.15 0.87 23.64
N GLU A 81 -2.27 1.31 24.89
CA GLU A 81 -3.19 0.75 25.87
C GLU A 81 -3.78 1.86 26.74
N LEU A 82 -5.11 1.96 26.80
CA LEU A 82 -5.83 2.98 27.56
C LEU A 82 -6.72 2.31 28.59
N HIS A 83 -6.44 2.52 29.88
CA HIS A 83 -7.22 1.92 30.98
C HIS A 83 -8.31 2.83 31.54
N PHE A 84 -7.99 4.10 31.84
CA PHE A 84 -8.91 5.01 32.52
C PHE A 84 -9.21 6.26 31.70
N GLY A 85 -8.16 6.99 31.33
CA GLY A 85 -8.25 8.25 30.62
C GLY A 85 -6.88 8.88 30.54
N LEU A 86 -6.76 9.91 29.72
CA LEU A 86 -5.50 10.60 29.51
C LEU A 86 -5.71 12.11 29.60
N LEU A 87 -4.85 12.78 30.35
CA LEU A 87 -4.72 14.23 30.36
C LEU A 87 -3.37 14.60 29.73
N PHE A 88 -3.41 15.40 28.67
CA PHE A 88 -2.23 15.94 28.00
C PHE A 88 -2.24 17.46 28.13
N GLY A 89 -1.10 18.03 28.52
CA GLY A 89 -0.94 19.47 28.70
C GLY A 89 0.52 19.82 28.96
N MET A 90 0.79 21.13 29.02
CA MET A 90 2.10 21.68 29.37
C MET A 90 1.91 22.58 30.59
N SER A 91 2.79 22.46 31.59
CA SER A 91 2.90 23.40 32.70
C SER A 91 4.06 24.37 32.44
N ASP A 92 4.08 25.48 33.18
CA ASP A 92 5.22 26.41 33.24
C ASP A 92 6.48 25.73 33.81
#